data_AF-S4PLV4-F1
#
_entry.id   AF-S4PLV4-F1
#
_cell.length_a   1.000
_cell.length_b   1.000
_cell.length_c   1.000
_cell.angle_alpha   90.00
_cell.angle_beta   90.00
_cell.angle_gamma   90.00
#
_symmetry.space_group_name_H-M   'P 1'
#
loop_
_entity.id
_entity.type
_entity.pdbx_description
1 polymer ?
#
loop_
_entity_poly.entity_id
_entity_poly.type
_entity_poly.pdbx_seq_one_letter_code
_entity_poly.pdbx_strand_id
1 'polypeptide(L)'
;MKSFIDTRLKIFATKRNDPTLDALSNLSPWFHFGQISVQRVALCVQEYKKKYTESVNAYLEEAIVRRELADNFCFYCENYDSIKGASAWAQKTLDDHRKDKRTH
;
A
#
# COMPACT_ATOMS: atom_id res chain seq x y z
N MET A 1 -7.83 13.50 -5.42
CA MET A 1 -6.48 13.62 -6.04
C MET A 1 -5.86 15.00 -5.83
N LYS A 2 -6.39 16.09 -6.41
CA LYS A 2 -5.79 17.45 -6.31
C LYS A 2 -5.50 17.86 -4.86
N SER A 3 -6.51 17.76 -3.99
CA SER A 3 -6.36 18.02 -2.55
C SER A 3 -5.17 17.27 -1.91
N PHE A 4 -4.96 15.98 -2.23
CA PHE A 4 -3.80 15.24 -1.74
C PHE A 4 -2.48 15.86 -2.21
N ILE A 5 -2.35 16.13 -3.51
CA ILE A 5 -1.13 16.71 -4.09
C ILE A 5 -0.82 18.08 -3.49
N ASP A 6 -1.85 18.93 -3.36
CA ASP A 6 -1.69 20.33 -2.97
C ASP A 6 -1.41 20.49 -1.46
N THR A 7 -1.95 19.60 -0.62
CA THR A 7 -1.97 19.80 0.84
C THR A 7 -1.21 18.74 1.63
N ARG A 8 -1.27 17.47 1.21
CA ARG A 8 -0.83 16.32 2.02
C ARG A 8 0.43 15.64 1.49
N LEU A 9 0.70 15.73 0.19
CA LEU A 9 1.87 15.09 -0.43
C LEU A 9 3.17 15.50 0.27
N LYS A 10 3.33 16.77 0.65
CA LYS A 10 4.53 17.25 1.37
C LYS A 10 4.84 16.50 2.67
N ILE A 11 3.83 15.99 3.37
CA ILE A 11 4.00 15.26 4.65
C ILE A 11 3.85 13.74 4.51
N PHE A 12 3.53 13.24 3.31
CA PHE A 12 3.19 11.84 3.11
C PHE A 12 4.28 10.88 3.60
N ALA A 13 5.55 11.07 3.21
CA ALA A 13 6.64 10.17 3.60
C ALA A 13 6.79 10.04 5.12
N THR A 14 6.70 11.14 5.85
CA THR A 14 6.97 11.17 7.30
C THR A 14 5.75 10.86 8.14
N LYS A 15 4.53 11.10 7.64
CA LYS A 15 3.28 11.01 8.42
C LYS A 15 2.31 9.92 7.97
N ARG A 16 2.56 9.18 6.89
CA ARG A 16 1.67 8.08 6.43
C ARG A 16 1.40 6.98 7.45
N ASN A 17 2.27 6.80 8.43
CA ASN A 17 2.13 5.78 9.49
C ASN A 17 1.51 6.35 10.78
N ASP A 18 1.18 7.64 10.81
CA ASP A 18 0.55 8.29 11.96
C ASP A 18 -0.97 8.37 11.72
N PRO A 19 -1.78 7.53 12.38
CA PRO A 19 -3.22 7.50 12.16
C PRO A 19 -3.95 8.74 12.69
N THR A 20 -3.27 9.60 13.47
CA THR A 20 -3.85 10.83 14.00
C THR A 20 -3.81 11.99 13.01
N LEU A 21 -3.10 11.83 11.89
CA LEU A 21 -2.90 12.86 10.88
C LEU A 21 -3.53 12.47 9.55
N ASP A 22 -4.24 13.40 8.90
CA ASP A 22 -4.68 13.23 7.51
C ASP A 22 -3.49 13.42 6.57
N ALA A 23 -2.64 12.41 6.47
CA ALA A 23 -1.45 12.40 5.60
C ALA A 23 -1.64 11.56 4.33
N LEU A 24 -2.64 10.67 4.31
CA LEU A 24 -2.87 9.73 3.21
C LEU A 24 -3.51 10.39 1.98
N SER A 25 -3.43 9.70 0.85
CA SER A 25 -4.06 10.17 -0.38
C SER A 25 -5.58 10.09 -0.32
N ASN A 26 -6.10 9.14 0.45
CA ASN A 26 -7.49 8.74 0.46
C ASN A 26 -7.94 8.51 -0.99
N LEU A 27 -7.23 7.65 -1.73
CA LEU A 27 -7.56 7.32 -3.13
C LEU A 27 -7.94 5.85 -3.33
N SER A 28 -7.76 4.99 -2.32
CA SER A 28 -8.04 3.55 -2.44
C SER A 28 -9.47 3.22 -2.89
N PRO A 29 -10.56 3.89 -2.43
CA PRO A 29 -11.90 3.62 -2.95
C PRO A 29 -12.03 3.86 -4.47
N TRP A 30 -11.43 4.95 -4.97
CA TRP A 30 -11.49 5.30 -6.39
C TRP A 30 -10.63 4.37 -7.24
N PHE A 31 -9.49 3.92 -6.73
CA PHE A 31 -8.66 2.91 -7.39
C PHE A 31 -9.37 1.56 -7.47
N HIS A 32 -9.98 1.12 -6.37
CA HIS A 32 -10.68 -0.16 -6.29
C HIS A 32 -11.80 -0.27 -7.35
N PHE A 33 -12.58 0.79 -7.54
CA PHE A 33 -13.66 0.82 -8.53
C PHE A 33 -13.23 1.31 -9.91
N GLY A 34 -11.94 1.57 -10.15
CA GLY A 34 -11.45 2.06 -11.44
C GLY A 34 -11.98 3.45 -11.85
N GLN A 35 -12.52 4.23 -10.90
CA GLN A 35 -13.04 5.57 -11.16
C GLN A 35 -11.92 6.57 -11.52
N ILE A 36 -10.68 6.26 -11.13
CA ILE A 36 -9.49 6.99 -11.54
C ILE A 36 -8.34 6.00 -11.81
N SER A 37 -7.61 6.23 -12.90
CA SER A 37 -6.42 5.44 -13.23
C SER A 37 -5.27 5.71 -12.24
N VAL A 38 -4.69 4.65 -11.68
CA VAL A 38 -3.49 4.75 -10.82
C VAL A 38 -2.32 5.35 -11.59
N GLN A 39 -2.13 4.94 -12.86
CA GLN A 39 -1.09 5.48 -13.74
C GLN A 39 -1.26 7.00 -13.91
N ARG A 40 -2.50 7.49 -14.08
CA ARG A 40 -2.77 8.93 -14.17
C ARG A 40 -2.31 9.65 -12.91
N VAL A 41 -2.62 9.11 -11.73
CA VAL A 41 -2.21 9.72 -10.46
C VAL A 41 -0.68 9.68 -10.30
N ALA A 42 -0.03 8.58 -10.67
CA ALA A 42 1.42 8.46 -10.63
C ALA A 42 2.12 9.54 -11.48
N LEU A 43 1.64 9.76 -12.71
CA LEU A 43 2.14 10.85 -13.57
C LEU A 43 1.95 12.22 -12.91
N CYS A 44 0.78 12.49 -12.35
CA CYS A 44 0.52 13.78 -11.68
C CYS A 44 1.39 14.01 -10.44
N VAL A 45 1.66 12.97 -9.65
CA VAL A 45 2.50 13.07 -8.45
C VAL A 45 3.98 13.21 -8.83
N GLN A 46 4.43 12.57 -9.92
CA GLN A 46 5.80 12.65 -10.43
C GLN A 46 6.24 14.08 -10.78
N GLU A 47 5.32 14.93 -11.25
CA GLU A 47 5.61 16.36 -11.51
C GLU A 47 6.11 17.12 -10.27
N TYR A 48 5.79 16.63 -9.06
CA TYR A 48 6.18 17.23 -7.80
C TYR A 48 7.49 16.65 -7.24
N LYS A 49 8.15 15.73 -7.96
CA LYS A 49 9.35 15.03 -7.49
C LYS A 49 10.46 15.99 -7.07
N LYS A 50 10.65 17.11 -7.78
CA LYS A 50 11.66 18.12 -7.42
C LYS A 50 11.38 18.83 -6.09
N LYS A 51 10.11 18.94 -5.69
CA LYS A 51 9.69 19.65 -4.46
C LYS A 51 9.60 18.71 -3.27
N TYR A 52 9.10 17.50 -3.47
CA TYR A 52 8.77 16.54 -2.40
C TYR A 52 9.33 15.16 -2.71
N THR A 53 10.63 15.06 -3.02
CA THR A 53 11.30 13.84 -3.50
C THR A 53 10.95 12.60 -2.68
N GLU A 54 11.11 12.66 -1.36
CA GLU A 54 10.87 11.52 -0.47
C GLU A 54 9.40 11.09 -0.47
N SER A 55 8.48 12.05 -0.35
CA SER A 55 7.04 11.77 -0.39
C SER A 55 6.56 11.24 -1.74
N VAL A 56 7.11 11.75 -2.84
CA VAL A 56 6.79 11.26 -4.18
C VAL A 56 7.29 9.83 -4.35
N ASN A 57 8.55 9.55 -3.99
CA ASN A 57 9.10 8.19 -4.07
C ASN A 57 8.30 7.22 -3.17
N ALA A 58 8.01 7.61 -1.93
CA ALA A 58 7.21 6.80 -1.01
C ALA A 58 5.79 6.57 -1.54
N TYR A 59 5.15 7.57 -2.16
CA TYR A 59 3.84 7.40 -2.74
C TYR A 59 3.84 6.45 -3.93
N LEU A 60 4.83 6.56 -4.82
CA LEU A 60 4.95 5.68 -5.98
C LEU A 60 5.26 4.24 -5.59
N GLU A 61 6.05 4.03 -4.54
CA GLU A 61 6.30 2.70 -3.97
C GLU A 61 5.00 2.03 -3.52
N GLU A 62 4.13 2.74 -2.79
CA GLU A 62 2.84 2.18 -2.36
C GLU A 62 1.86 2.00 -3.53
N ALA A 63 1.76 2.99 -4.41
CA ALA A 63 0.74 3.01 -5.47
C ALA A 63 1.06 2.11 -6.67
N ILE A 64 2.34 1.88 -6.96
CA ILE A 64 2.80 1.03 -8.06
C ILE A 64 3.28 -0.30 -7.50
N VAL A 65 4.40 -0.30 -6.76
CA VAL A 65 5.07 -1.55 -6.36
C VAL A 65 4.18 -2.40 -5.48
N ARG A 66 3.69 -1.88 -4.35
CA ARG A 66 2.85 -2.69 -3.45
C ARG A 66 1.51 -3.07 -4.04
N ARG A 67 0.86 -2.17 -4.77
CA ARG A 67 -0.43 -2.44 -5.41
C ARG A 67 -0.30 -3.53 -6.48
N GLU A 68 0.66 -3.39 -7.39
CA GLU A 68 0.85 -4.35 -8.48
C GLU A 68 1.46 -5.67 -7.98
N LEU A 69 2.20 -5.65 -6.88
CA LEU A 69 2.61 -6.86 -6.17
C LEU A 69 1.41 -7.61 -5.58
N ALA A 70 0.37 -6.92 -5.11
CA ALA A 70 -0.85 -7.58 -4.65
C ALA A 70 -1.61 -8.24 -5.82
N ASP A 71 -1.71 -7.56 -6.96
CA ASP A 71 -2.28 -8.15 -8.18
C ASP A 71 -1.44 -9.37 -8.64
N ASN A 72 -0.11 -9.26 -8.61
CA ASN A 72 0.81 -10.37 -8.89
C ASN A 72 0.56 -11.56 -7.95
N PHE A 73 0.44 -11.30 -6.66
CA PHE A 73 0.19 -12.34 -5.66
C PHE A 73 -1.13 -13.06 -5.93
N CYS A 74 -2.24 -12.33 -6.10
CA CYS A 74 -3.54 -12.93 -6.38
C CYS A 74 -3.58 -13.66 -7.74
N PHE A 75 -2.83 -13.19 -8.73
CA PHE A 75 -2.76 -13.82 -10.04
C PHE A 75 -1.97 -15.14 -10.05
N TYR A 76 -0.82 -15.18 -9.37
CA TYR A 76 0.08 -16.34 -9.38
C TYR A 76 -0.09 -17.28 -8.19
N CYS A 77 -0.76 -16.86 -7.12
CA CYS A 77 -1.06 -17.71 -5.97
C CYS A 77 -2.54 -18.10 -5.99
N GLU A 78 -2.85 -19.33 -6.41
CA GLU A 78 -4.22 -19.85 -6.39
C GLU A 78 -4.87 -19.80 -5.00
N ASN A 79 -4.06 -19.92 -3.94
CA ASN A 79 -4.49 -19.98 -2.54
C ASN A 79 -4.27 -18.64 -1.81
N TYR A 80 -4.34 -17.50 -2.52
CA TYR A 80 -4.01 -16.16 -1.99
C TYR A 80 -4.80 -15.75 -0.74
N ASP A 81 -5.98 -16.34 -0.54
CA ASP A 81 -6.90 -16.07 0.57
C ASP A 81 -6.79 -17.08 1.72
N SER A 82 -5.77 -17.93 1.72
CA SER A 82 -5.54 -18.95 2.74
C SER A 82 -4.09 -19.01 3.24
N ILE A 83 -3.87 -19.63 4.41
CA ILE A 83 -2.52 -19.85 4.96
C ILE A 83 -1.63 -20.64 3.98
N LYS A 84 -2.21 -21.46 3.11
CA LYS A 84 -1.47 -22.21 2.10
C LYS A 84 -0.75 -21.31 1.08
N GLY A 85 -1.25 -20.09 0.87
CA GLY A 85 -0.62 -19.08 0.02
C GLY A 85 0.54 -18.35 0.67
N ALA A 86 0.74 -18.49 1.98
CA ALA A 86 1.89 -17.89 2.68
C ALA A 86 3.19 -18.63 2.35
N SER A 87 4.33 -18.00 2.64
CA SER A 87 5.64 -18.65 2.49
C SER A 87 5.79 -19.87 3.41
N ALA A 88 6.61 -20.84 3.01
CA ALA A 88 6.82 -22.07 3.80
C ALA A 88 7.33 -21.80 5.23
N TRP A 89 8.19 -20.79 5.40
CA TRP A 89 8.69 -20.42 6.73
C TRP A 89 7.56 -19.86 7.63
N ALA A 90 6.63 -19.08 7.06
CA ALA A 90 5.51 -18.50 7.78
C ALA A 90 4.50 -19.58 8.17
N GLN A 91 4.21 -20.52 7.27
CA GLN A 91 3.36 -21.68 7.55
C GLN A 91 3.92 -22.49 8.73
N LYS A 92 5.21 -22.82 8.70
CA LYS A 92 5.88 -23.60 9.75
C LYS A 92 5.81 -22.89 11.11
N THR A 93 6.19 -21.61 11.20
CA THR A 93 6.21 -20.91 12.49
C THR A 93 4.79 -20.75 13.07
N LEU A 94 3.79 -20.50 12.23
CA LEU A 94 2.39 -20.44 12.68
C LEU A 94 1.91 -21.79 13.22
N ASP A 95 2.35 -22.90 12.63
CA ASP A 95 2.05 -24.25 13.11
C ASP A 95 2.77 -24.60 14.41
N ASP A 96 4.05 -24.24 14.55
CA ASP A 96 4.83 -24.46 15.77
C ASP A 96 4.18 -23.76 16.98
N HIS A 97 3.64 -22.55 16.78
CA HIS A 97 2.94 -21.75 17.79
C HIS A 97 1.42 -21.99 17.86
N ARG A 98 0.91 -23.04 17.21
CA ARG A 98 -0.53 -23.31 17.14
C ARG A 98 -1.17 -23.55 18.51
N LYS A 99 -0.43 -24.09 19.47
CA LYS A 99 -0.93 -24.46 20.82
C LYS A 99 -0.71 -23.39 21.89
N ASP A 100 -0.06 -22.28 21.55
CA ASP A 100 0.17 -21.19 22.49
C ASP A 100 -1.16 -20.66 23.02
N LYS A 101 -1.28 -20.48 24.34
CA LYS A 101 -2.50 -19.90 24.92
C LYS A 101 -2.59 -18.43 24.50
N ARG A 102 -3.69 -18.05 23.85
CA ARG A 102 -3.94 -16.64 23.50
C ARG A 102 -4.37 -15.91 24.77
N THR A 103 -3.95 -14.65 24.90
CA THR A 103 -4.17 -13.84 26.12
C THR A 103 -5.61 -13.36 26.29
N HIS A 104 -6.42 -13.49 25.24
CA HIS A 104 -7.82 -13.13 25.16
C HIS A 104 -8.58 -14.20 24.38
#